data_AF-A0A3M1S9J6-F1
#
_entry.id   AF-A0A3M1S9J6-F1
#
_cell.length_a   1.000
_cell.length_b   1.000
_cell.length_c   1.000
_cell.angle_alpha   90.00
_cell.angle_beta   90.00
_cell.angle_gamma   90.00
#
_symmetry.space_group_name_H-M   'P 1'
#
loop_
_entity.id
_entity.type
_entity.pdbx_description
1 polymer ?
#
loop_
_entity_poly.entity_id
_entity_poly.type
_entity_poly.pdbx_seq_one_letter_code
_entity_poly.pdbx_strand_id
1 'polypeptide(L)'
;KLLQNEIKPDLDMSTESAICVCQNGASFVLGLSVGFFEPARIIETVKDPYCFTILGTSMDNPVSGFLGGTSVERNENPADQESVFQQAHWYIFPVFALIDMFMDVPCLEEQSFDIAYLTEIDPLWNDDLLSFVINPEAILFGNPIAQLSCVADAVSTNMGDPINSLFWCMGSWGSAYPLSGHMNTDNYIQGNAALAARMIYKLGREALLWDTGSDVCGAVMTPIWRKDHYRMHIMKPVRDGTCHPIGKSSLIWGSMKNPPFEAGGNASDNFAWMLFRKRTCCVGYSYP
;
A
#
# COMPACT_ATOMS: atom_id res chain seq x y z
N LYS A 1 -24.58 8.09 -11.60
CA LYS A 1 -25.22 8.61 -10.37
C LYS A 1 -24.72 7.99 -9.04
N LEU A 2 -23.95 6.89 -9.04
CA LEU A 2 -23.37 6.33 -7.79
C LEU A 2 -21.85 6.55 -7.62
N LEU A 3 -21.16 7.13 -8.62
CA LEU A 3 -19.71 7.38 -8.61
C LEU A 3 -19.33 8.80 -8.11
N GLN A 4 -20.28 9.59 -7.61
CA GLN A 4 -20.11 11.04 -7.41
C GLN A 4 -20.03 11.52 -5.95
N ASN A 5 -20.16 10.61 -4.96
CA ASN A 5 -20.36 11.02 -3.56
C ASN A 5 -19.19 10.69 -2.61
N GLU A 6 -18.30 9.75 -2.91
CA GLU A 6 -17.22 9.33 -1.97
C GLU A 6 -15.80 9.31 -2.55
N ILE A 7 -15.62 9.49 -3.88
CA ILE A 7 -14.36 10.04 -4.39
C ILE A 7 -14.52 11.56 -4.38
N LYS A 8 -14.09 12.19 -3.30
CA LYS A 8 -13.62 13.57 -3.42
C LYS A 8 -12.34 13.54 -4.26
N PRO A 9 -12.24 14.30 -5.36
CA PRO A 9 -10.96 14.89 -5.70
C PRO A 9 -10.65 15.88 -4.58
N ASP A 10 -9.94 15.42 -3.55
CA ASP A 10 -9.24 16.31 -2.62
C ASP A 10 -8.17 17.01 -3.46
N LEU A 11 -8.55 18.12 -4.09
CA LEU A 11 -7.68 19.05 -4.80
C LEU A 11 -6.83 19.78 -3.75
N ASP A 12 -5.85 19.03 -3.28
CA ASP A 12 -5.06 19.36 -2.10
C ASP A 12 -4.01 20.40 -2.49
N MET A 13 -4.46 21.66 -2.50
CA MET A 13 -3.66 22.86 -2.79
C MET A 13 -2.71 23.17 -1.62
N SER A 14 -1.97 22.14 -1.19
CA SER A 14 -1.15 22.07 0.02
C SER A 14 0.35 22.17 -0.26
N THR A 15 0.76 22.35 -1.52
CA THR A 15 2.14 22.69 -1.86
C THR A 15 2.43 24.12 -1.44
N GLU A 16 3.60 24.36 -0.85
CA GLU A 16 4.00 25.64 -0.25
C GLU A 16 4.12 26.81 -1.24
N SER A 17 3.91 26.55 -2.54
CA SER A 17 3.62 27.56 -3.55
C SER A 17 2.52 27.06 -4.49
N ALA A 18 1.56 27.93 -4.79
CA ALA A 18 0.52 27.67 -5.79
C ALA A 18 1.10 27.74 -7.22
N ILE A 19 2.19 28.48 -7.42
CA ILE A 19 2.96 28.55 -8.67
C ILE A 19 4.11 27.54 -8.58
N CYS A 20 4.36 26.83 -9.67
CA CYS A 20 5.45 25.86 -9.82
C CYS A 20 6.32 26.21 -11.04
N VAL A 21 7.61 25.84 -10.97
CA VAL A 21 8.57 25.96 -12.07
C VAL A 21 9.40 24.70 -12.12
N CYS A 22 9.35 23.97 -13.24
CA CYS A 22 10.00 22.68 -13.43
C CYS A 22 10.87 22.67 -14.69
N GLN A 23 12.11 22.21 -14.58
CA GLN A 23 13.04 22.13 -15.71
C GLN A 23 13.04 20.74 -16.34
N ASN A 24 12.50 20.63 -17.55
CA ASN A 24 12.52 19.42 -18.36
C ASN A 24 13.61 19.54 -19.44
N GLY A 25 14.85 19.29 -19.02
CA GLY A 25 16.03 19.37 -19.89
C GLY A 25 16.38 20.82 -20.24
N ALA A 26 16.15 21.21 -21.51
CA ALA A 26 16.36 22.58 -21.97
C ALA A 26 15.18 23.51 -21.61
N SER A 27 13.96 22.96 -21.54
CA SER A 27 12.72 23.73 -21.43
C SER A 27 12.23 23.84 -19.98
N PHE A 28 11.49 24.91 -19.70
CA PHE A 28 10.96 25.22 -18.37
C PHE A 28 9.44 25.27 -18.39
N VAL A 29 8.78 24.40 -17.63
CA VAL A 29 7.33 24.45 -17.39
C VAL A 29 7.08 25.44 -16.26
N LEU A 30 6.32 26.51 -16.53
CA LEU A 30 5.83 27.43 -15.51
C LEU A 30 4.31 27.33 -15.44
N GLY A 31 3.78 27.06 -14.25
CA GLY A 31 2.39 26.67 -14.08
C GLY A 31 1.84 26.80 -12.67
N LEU A 32 0.71 26.15 -12.45
CA LEU A 32 0.10 25.97 -11.13
C LEU A 32 0.33 24.55 -10.64
N SER A 33 0.58 24.42 -9.34
CA SER A 33 0.66 23.12 -8.67
C SER A 33 -0.73 22.57 -8.38
N VAL A 34 -1.01 21.33 -8.79
CA VAL A 34 -2.25 20.62 -8.49
C VAL A 34 -1.95 19.26 -7.86
N GLY A 35 -2.57 18.99 -6.71
CA GLY A 35 -2.50 17.69 -6.02
C GLY A 35 -3.81 16.91 -6.16
N PHE A 36 -3.72 15.60 -6.41
CA PHE A 36 -4.87 14.68 -6.45
C PHE A 36 -4.45 13.26 -6.03
N PHE A 37 -5.42 12.36 -5.86
CA PHE A 37 -5.16 10.93 -5.64
C PHE A 37 -5.57 10.12 -6.88
N GLU A 38 -4.65 9.32 -7.40
CA GLU A 38 -4.88 8.40 -8.54
C GLU A 38 -4.91 6.94 -8.06
N PRO A 39 -5.87 6.11 -8.52
CA PRO A 39 -5.79 4.66 -8.36
C PRO A 39 -4.74 4.13 -9.34
N ALA A 40 -3.55 3.86 -8.81
CA ALA A 40 -2.34 3.66 -9.62
C ALA A 40 -1.79 2.23 -9.55
N ARG A 41 -2.09 1.48 -8.49
CA ARG A 41 -1.56 0.13 -8.22
C ARG A 41 -2.65 -0.75 -7.58
N ILE A 42 -2.51 -2.06 -7.73
CA ILE A 42 -3.23 -3.04 -6.91
C ILE A 42 -2.20 -3.87 -6.15
N ILE A 43 -2.49 -4.15 -4.88
CA ILE A 43 -1.71 -5.05 -4.03
C ILE A 43 -2.61 -6.22 -3.68
N GLU A 44 -2.16 -7.45 -3.93
CA GLU A 44 -2.83 -8.64 -3.38
C GLU A 44 -2.11 -9.08 -2.11
N THR A 45 -2.85 -9.68 -1.18
CA THR A 45 -2.27 -10.43 -0.07
C THR A 45 -3.00 -11.77 0.02
N VAL A 46 -2.25 -12.85 -0.13
CA VAL A 46 -2.81 -14.18 -0.41
C VAL A 46 -2.16 -15.26 0.44
N LYS A 47 -3.01 -16.20 0.88
CA LYS A 47 -2.68 -17.38 1.67
C LYS A 47 -2.13 -18.49 0.78
N ASP A 48 -2.70 -18.64 -0.42
CA ASP A 48 -2.29 -19.62 -1.42
C ASP A 48 -1.20 -19.01 -2.32
N PRO A 49 0.06 -19.52 -2.31
CA PRO A 49 1.13 -18.97 -3.14
C PRO A 49 0.83 -19.14 -4.62
N TYR A 50 1.14 -18.12 -5.42
CA TYR A 50 0.78 -18.01 -6.85
C TYR A 50 -0.74 -17.99 -7.12
N CYS A 51 -1.58 -17.57 -6.17
CA CYS A 51 -3.01 -17.33 -6.38
C CYS A 51 -3.29 -15.86 -6.76
N PHE A 52 -3.59 -15.61 -8.03
CA PHE A 52 -3.82 -14.28 -8.57
C PHE A 52 -5.30 -13.91 -8.47
N THR A 53 -5.67 -13.32 -7.34
CA THR A 53 -7.05 -13.10 -6.91
C THR A 53 -7.85 -12.16 -7.85
N ILE A 54 -7.20 -11.20 -8.50
CA ILE A 54 -7.73 -10.25 -9.48
C ILE A 54 -7.86 -10.89 -10.86
N LEU A 55 -6.86 -11.69 -11.27
CA LEU A 55 -6.87 -12.41 -12.55
C LEU A 55 -7.84 -13.60 -12.53
N GLY A 56 -8.16 -14.13 -11.35
CA GLY A 56 -8.99 -15.34 -11.20
C GLY A 56 -8.25 -16.62 -11.60
N THR A 57 -6.93 -16.62 -11.52
CA THR A 57 -6.06 -17.75 -11.89
C THR A 57 -5.14 -18.13 -10.73
N SER A 58 -4.76 -19.40 -10.67
CA SER A 58 -3.65 -19.86 -9.85
C SER A 58 -2.63 -20.58 -10.74
N MET A 59 -1.38 -20.64 -10.30
CA MET A 59 -0.36 -21.51 -10.89
C MET A 59 -0.02 -22.63 -9.90
N ASP A 60 0.35 -23.80 -10.42
CA ASP A 60 0.87 -24.89 -9.57
C ASP A 60 2.18 -24.44 -8.92
N ASN A 61 2.21 -24.36 -7.58
CA ASN A 61 3.42 -24.00 -6.85
C ASN A 61 4.53 -25.04 -7.10
N PRO A 62 5.68 -24.67 -7.71
CA PRO A 62 6.74 -25.61 -8.05
C PRO A 62 7.53 -26.12 -6.83
N VAL A 63 7.37 -25.52 -5.65
CA VAL A 63 8.09 -25.88 -4.42
C VAL A 63 7.15 -25.92 -3.21
N SER A 64 6.76 -27.13 -2.80
CA SER A 64 6.01 -27.36 -1.56
C SER A 64 6.92 -27.15 -0.32
N GLY A 65 7.03 -25.88 0.12
CA GLY A 65 7.83 -25.46 1.27
C GLY A 65 7.22 -24.25 1.98
N PHE A 66 8.06 -23.45 2.65
CA PHE A 66 7.70 -22.28 3.49
C PHE A 66 6.94 -21.13 2.78
N LEU A 67 6.52 -21.30 1.53
CA LEU A 67 5.79 -20.30 0.75
C LEU A 67 4.28 -20.25 1.06
N GLY A 68 3.73 -21.28 1.73
CA GLY A 68 2.31 -21.35 2.07
C GLY A 68 1.93 -20.38 3.18
N GLY A 69 0.95 -19.50 2.92
CA GLY A 69 0.38 -18.61 3.92
C GLY A 69 -0.34 -19.35 5.04
N THR A 70 -0.22 -18.84 6.25
CA THR A 70 -0.84 -19.43 7.45
C THR A 70 -1.41 -18.37 8.37
N SER A 71 -2.30 -18.79 9.26
CA SER A 71 -2.96 -17.97 10.28
C SER A 71 -3.10 -18.82 11.53
N VAL A 72 -2.16 -18.70 12.48
CA VAL A 72 -2.19 -19.45 13.73
C VAL A 72 -3.05 -18.67 14.73
N GLU A 73 -4.23 -19.20 15.07
CA GLU A 73 -4.98 -18.71 16.23
C GLU A 73 -4.46 -19.37 17.52
N ARG A 74 -4.40 -18.59 18.59
CA ARG A 74 -3.93 -19.01 19.93
C ARG A 74 -4.72 -20.16 20.57
N ASN A 75 -5.86 -20.51 19.98
CA ASN A 75 -6.71 -21.61 20.39
C ASN A 75 -6.06 -22.99 20.19
N GLU A 76 -5.09 -23.13 19.26
CA GLU A 76 -4.40 -24.40 19.04
C GLU A 76 -3.29 -24.68 20.07
N ASN A 77 -2.64 -23.63 20.60
CA ASN A 77 -1.58 -23.74 21.60
C ASN A 77 -1.45 -22.44 22.43
N PRO A 78 -1.55 -22.49 23.77
CA PRO A 78 -1.41 -21.30 24.62
C PRO A 78 -0.02 -20.62 24.61
N ALA A 79 0.98 -21.27 24.00
CA ALA A 79 2.36 -20.80 23.90
C ALA A 79 2.68 -20.10 22.56
N ASP A 80 1.88 -20.33 21.52
CA ASP A 80 2.12 -19.78 20.19
C ASP A 80 1.51 -18.37 20.08
N GLN A 81 2.19 -17.48 19.35
CA GLN A 81 1.73 -16.10 19.13
C GLN A 81 0.84 -16.04 17.89
N GLU A 82 -0.25 -15.28 17.96
CA GLU A 82 -1.17 -15.10 16.84
C GLU A 82 -0.45 -14.42 15.69
N SER A 83 -0.25 -15.19 14.62
CA SER A 83 0.67 -14.87 13.52
C SER A 83 0.03 -15.20 12.18
N VAL A 84 0.10 -14.22 11.29
CA VAL A 84 -0.46 -14.24 9.94
C VAL A 84 0.69 -14.11 8.96
N PHE A 85 0.93 -15.16 8.17
CA PHE A 85 1.87 -15.14 7.04
C PHE A 85 1.08 -15.15 5.73
N GLN A 86 1.40 -14.26 4.79
CA GLN A 86 0.80 -14.20 3.45
C GLN A 86 1.86 -13.84 2.42
N GLN A 87 1.68 -14.32 1.19
CA GLN A 87 2.38 -13.75 0.02
C GLN A 87 1.70 -12.45 -0.42
N ALA A 88 2.40 -11.63 -1.20
CA ALA A 88 1.88 -10.41 -1.79
C ALA A 88 2.28 -10.26 -3.26
N HIS A 89 1.35 -9.83 -4.09
CA HIS A 89 1.60 -9.48 -5.49
C HIS A 89 1.42 -7.98 -5.70
N TRP A 90 2.33 -7.36 -6.45
CA TRP A 90 2.29 -5.93 -6.74
C TRP A 90 2.02 -5.69 -8.23
N TYR A 91 0.87 -5.08 -8.54
CA TYR A 91 0.44 -4.78 -9.90
C TYR A 91 0.56 -3.30 -10.22
N ILE A 92 1.10 -3.02 -11.40
CA ILE A 92 0.97 -1.72 -12.06
C ILE A 92 -0.45 -1.66 -12.64
N PHE A 93 -1.26 -0.69 -12.24
CA PHE A 93 -2.64 -0.54 -12.71
C PHE A 93 -3.08 0.94 -12.70
N PRO A 94 -2.55 1.78 -13.60
CA PRO A 94 -2.94 3.19 -13.72
C PRO A 94 -4.33 3.30 -14.34
N VAL A 95 -5.36 3.29 -13.50
CA VAL A 95 -6.77 3.27 -13.93
C VAL A 95 -7.10 4.43 -14.86
N PHE A 96 -6.58 5.63 -14.58
CA PHE A 96 -6.87 6.84 -15.35
C PHE A 96 -6.34 6.75 -16.81
N ALA A 97 -5.14 6.21 -17.01
CA ALA A 97 -4.60 5.96 -18.34
C ALA A 97 -5.36 4.83 -19.06
N LEU A 98 -5.76 3.78 -18.34
CA LEU A 98 -6.54 2.65 -18.89
C LEU A 98 -7.97 3.04 -19.36
N ILE A 99 -8.51 4.18 -18.90
CA ILE A 99 -9.84 4.67 -19.30
C ILE A 99 -9.80 6.01 -20.05
N ASP A 100 -8.61 6.45 -20.50
CA ASP A 100 -8.40 7.70 -21.26
C ASP A 100 -8.95 8.95 -20.55
N MET A 101 -8.73 9.04 -19.23
CA MET A 101 -9.26 10.10 -18.37
C MET A 101 -8.16 10.94 -17.72
N PHE A 102 -8.28 12.26 -17.81
CA PHE A 102 -7.30 13.25 -17.33
C PHE A 102 -5.92 13.19 -18.01
N MET A 103 -5.85 12.73 -19.26
CA MET A 103 -4.62 12.75 -20.08
C MET A 103 -4.07 14.18 -20.33
N ASP A 104 -4.87 15.23 -20.11
CA ASP A 104 -4.42 16.64 -20.11
C ASP A 104 -3.43 16.97 -18.96
N VAL A 105 -3.25 16.06 -17.98
CA VAL A 105 -2.34 16.22 -16.84
C VAL A 105 -0.98 15.58 -17.18
N PRO A 106 0.15 16.32 -17.16
CA PRO A 106 1.21 16.05 -18.14
C PRO A 106 2.29 14.97 -17.89
N CYS A 107 2.58 14.31 -16.77
CA CYS A 107 2.04 14.20 -15.41
C CYS A 107 0.87 13.24 -15.12
N LEU A 108 0.54 12.33 -16.05
CA LEU A 108 -0.07 11.03 -15.74
C LEU A 108 0.98 9.91 -15.87
N GLU A 109 0.63 8.64 -15.59
CA GLU A 109 1.55 7.49 -15.76
C GLU A 109 0.99 6.55 -16.83
N GLU A 110 1.55 6.65 -18.03
CA GLU A 110 1.13 5.91 -19.22
C GLU A 110 1.76 4.51 -19.28
N GLN A 111 1.55 3.72 -18.23
CA GLN A 111 2.02 2.33 -18.17
C GLN A 111 0.87 1.36 -18.45
N SER A 112 1.19 0.21 -19.05
CA SER A 112 0.27 -0.91 -19.18
C SER A 112 -0.01 -1.57 -17.82
N PHE A 113 -1.11 -2.33 -17.73
CA PHE A 113 -1.29 -3.27 -16.62
C PHE A 113 -0.21 -4.37 -16.68
N ASP A 114 0.47 -4.60 -15.57
CA ASP A 114 1.53 -5.62 -15.45
C ASP A 114 1.74 -6.08 -13.99
N ILE A 115 2.31 -7.26 -13.79
CA ILE A 115 2.68 -7.80 -12.47
C ILE A 115 4.15 -7.50 -12.19
N ALA A 116 4.42 -6.43 -11.45
CA ALA A 116 5.77 -5.91 -11.26
C ALA A 116 6.51 -6.47 -10.03
N TYR A 117 5.83 -7.22 -9.15
CA TYR A 117 6.49 -8.00 -8.09
C TYR A 117 5.66 -9.22 -7.65
N LEU A 118 6.36 -10.30 -7.31
CA LEU A 118 5.85 -11.54 -6.70
C LEU A 118 6.73 -11.86 -5.48
N THR A 119 6.17 -12.20 -4.33
CA THR A 119 6.97 -12.49 -3.13
C THR A 119 7.34 -13.95 -2.97
N GLU A 120 6.70 -14.87 -3.69
CA GLU A 120 7.03 -16.31 -3.70
C GLU A 120 8.47 -16.58 -4.18
N ILE A 121 9.00 -15.68 -5.00
CA ILE A 121 10.38 -15.72 -5.53
C ILE A 121 11.36 -14.85 -4.70
N ASP A 122 10.86 -14.12 -3.70
CA ASP A 122 11.66 -13.21 -2.88
C ASP A 122 11.99 -13.81 -1.50
N PRO A 123 13.24 -14.22 -1.24
CA PRO A 123 13.61 -14.76 0.06
C PRO A 123 13.55 -13.73 1.19
N LEU A 124 13.55 -12.41 0.89
CA LEU A 124 13.44 -11.34 1.89
C LEU A 124 12.03 -11.22 2.46
N TRP A 125 11.00 -11.63 1.71
CA TRP A 125 9.61 -11.62 2.18
C TRP A 125 9.28 -12.84 3.05
N ASN A 126 9.89 -13.98 2.74
CA ASN A 126 9.59 -15.27 3.37
C ASN A 126 10.36 -15.48 4.70
N ASP A 127 11.53 -14.86 4.87
CA ASP A 127 12.36 -14.98 6.08
C ASP A 127 12.66 -13.60 6.70
N ASP A 128 12.16 -13.40 7.92
CA ASP A 128 12.37 -12.20 8.73
C ASP A 128 13.85 -11.85 8.90
N LEU A 129 14.73 -12.84 9.12
CA LEU A 129 16.16 -12.62 9.34
C LEU A 129 16.84 -12.09 8.09
N LEU A 130 16.43 -12.54 6.91
CA LEU A 130 16.91 -11.99 5.64
C LEU A 130 16.38 -10.56 5.43
N SER A 131 15.13 -10.27 5.78
CA SER A 131 14.61 -8.89 5.81
C SER A 131 15.42 -8.00 6.78
N PHE A 132 15.79 -8.49 7.95
CA PHE A 132 16.61 -7.75 8.92
C PHE A 132 18.05 -7.44 8.41
N VAL A 133 18.62 -8.25 7.51
CA VAL A 133 19.96 -7.98 6.94
C VAL A 133 19.97 -6.74 6.05
N ILE A 134 18.93 -6.52 5.24
CA ILE A 134 18.79 -5.31 4.41
C ILE A 134 18.15 -4.13 5.17
N ASN A 135 17.47 -4.42 6.29
CA ASN A 135 16.72 -3.46 7.10
C ASN A 135 17.22 -3.38 8.56
N PRO A 136 18.53 -3.12 8.80
CA PRO A 136 19.12 -3.22 10.14
C PRO A 136 18.63 -2.15 11.13
N GLU A 137 18.05 -1.04 10.67
CA GLU A 137 17.45 -0.04 11.57
C GLU A 137 16.17 -0.55 12.26
N ALA A 138 15.57 -1.64 11.78
CA ALA A 138 14.44 -2.28 12.45
C ALA A 138 14.78 -2.71 13.90
N ILE A 139 16.06 -2.97 14.22
CA ILE A 139 16.57 -3.22 15.57
C ILE A 139 16.30 -2.03 16.51
N LEU A 140 16.39 -0.79 16.00
CA LEU A 140 16.08 0.41 16.77
C LEU A 140 14.59 0.49 17.11
N PHE A 141 13.72 0.01 16.21
CA PHE A 141 12.26 0.13 16.33
C PHE A 141 11.58 -1.10 16.96
N GLY A 142 12.27 -2.23 17.10
CA GLY A 142 11.81 -3.42 17.83
C GLY A 142 11.72 -3.24 19.36
N ASN A 143 12.10 -2.08 19.90
CA ASN A 143 12.04 -1.82 21.34
C ASN A 143 10.63 -1.36 21.79
N PRO A 144 10.19 -1.66 23.03
CA PRO A 144 8.84 -1.34 23.50
C PRO A 144 8.45 0.16 23.45
N ILE A 145 9.40 1.09 23.58
CA ILE A 145 9.13 2.54 23.54
C ILE A 145 8.81 2.97 22.10
N ALA A 146 9.52 2.42 21.10
CA ALA A 146 9.23 2.67 19.69
C ALA A 146 7.89 2.03 19.27
N GLN A 147 7.55 0.86 19.80
CA GLN A 147 6.24 0.23 19.59
C GLN A 147 5.11 1.05 20.23
N LEU A 148 5.31 1.56 21.45
CA LEU A 148 4.34 2.45 22.11
C LEU A 148 4.10 3.77 21.36
N SER A 149 5.07 4.31 20.61
CA SER A 149 4.82 5.50 19.78
C SER A 149 3.78 5.27 18.67
N CYS A 150 3.57 4.03 18.24
CA CYS A 150 2.54 3.71 17.24
C CYS A 150 1.11 3.93 17.76
N VAL A 151 0.91 4.05 19.08
CA VAL A 151 -0.38 4.48 19.65
C VAL A 151 -0.72 5.93 19.26
N ALA A 152 0.27 6.83 19.18
CA ALA A 152 0.05 8.20 18.72
C ALA A 152 -0.28 8.25 17.22
N ASP A 153 0.43 7.44 16.42
CA ASP A 153 0.15 7.26 14.99
C ASP A 153 -1.26 6.70 14.75
N ALA A 154 -1.68 5.73 15.57
CA ALA A 154 -3.03 5.15 15.53
C ALA A 154 -4.11 6.20 15.85
N VAL A 155 -3.92 7.04 16.87
CA VAL A 155 -4.87 8.11 17.19
C VAL A 155 -4.98 9.11 16.04
N SER A 156 -3.85 9.60 15.51
CA SER A 156 -3.82 10.53 14.38
C SER A 156 -4.54 9.96 13.15
N THR A 157 -4.17 8.74 12.75
CA THR A 157 -4.77 8.06 11.59
C THR A 157 -6.27 7.85 11.76
N ASN A 158 -6.75 7.55 12.98
CA ASN A 158 -8.18 7.42 13.23
C ASN A 158 -8.92 8.75 13.22
N MET A 159 -8.28 9.87 13.57
CA MET A 159 -8.85 11.23 13.44
C MET A 159 -8.82 11.77 12.01
N GLY A 160 -7.77 11.50 11.24
CA GLY A 160 -7.58 12.00 9.88
C GLY A 160 -6.47 11.24 9.17
N ASP A 161 -5.24 11.76 9.24
CA ASP A 161 -4.07 11.30 8.49
C ASP A 161 -2.96 10.72 9.41
N PRO A 162 -2.08 9.84 8.89
CA PRO A 162 -1.02 9.19 9.65
C PRO A 162 0.20 10.11 9.89
N ILE A 163 0.96 9.83 10.94
CA ILE A 163 2.15 10.61 11.32
C ILE A 163 3.38 10.09 10.54
N ASN A 164 3.75 10.80 9.47
CA ASN A 164 4.88 10.45 8.60
C ASN A 164 6.22 10.28 9.33
N SER A 165 6.50 11.07 10.37
CA SER A 165 7.76 10.95 11.13
C SER A 165 7.86 9.64 11.91
N LEU A 166 6.74 8.98 12.21
CA LEU A 166 6.67 7.64 12.80
C LEU A 166 6.62 6.58 11.68
N PHE A 167 7.62 6.59 10.80
CA PHE A 167 7.64 5.76 9.59
C PHE A 167 7.67 4.25 9.87
N TRP A 168 8.13 3.82 11.06
CA TRP A 168 8.09 2.43 11.49
C TRP A 168 6.70 1.98 12.00
N CYS A 169 5.76 2.90 12.15
CA CYS A 169 4.39 2.65 12.58
C CYS A 169 3.41 2.71 11.40
N MET A 170 2.38 1.85 11.45
CA MET A 170 1.26 1.78 10.51
C MET A 170 -0.07 2.02 11.25
N GLY A 171 -0.13 3.08 12.06
CA GLY A 171 -1.30 3.42 12.87
C GLY A 171 -1.81 2.23 13.72
N SER A 172 -3.10 1.95 13.63
CA SER A 172 -3.72 0.80 14.31
C SER A 172 -3.27 -0.58 13.80
N TRP A 173 -2.52 -0.66 12.70
CA TRP A 173 -2.04 -1.91 12.11
C TRP A 173 -0.69 -2.36 12.69
N GLY A 174 -0.11 -1.60 13.63
CA GLY A 174 1.11 -1.97 14.35
C GLY A 174 2.40 -1.52 13.67
N SER A 175 3.43 -2.38 13.71
CA SER A 175 4.79 -2.08 13.23
C SER A 175 5.00 -2.49 11.77
N ALA A 176 5.55 -1.55 10.98
CA ALA A 176 5.97 -1.78 9.60
C ALA A 176 7.16 -2.74 9.49
N TYR A 177 7.91 -2.97 10.58
CA TYR A 177 8.99 -3.95 10.65
C TYR A 177 8.55 -5.24 11.36
N PRO A 178 9.09 -6.42 10.96
CA PRO A 178 9.97 -6.66 9.80
C PRO A 178 9.28 -6.40 8.45
N LEU A 179 10.04 -6.14 7.39
CA LEU A 179 9.49 -5.94 6.04
C LEU A 179 9.40 -7.29 5.32
N SER A 180 8.49 -8.12 5.83
CA SER A 180 8.25 -9.50 5.44
C SER A 180 6.75 -9.81 5.51
N GLY A 181 6.39 -11.00 5.03
CA GLY A 181 5.03 -11.52 5.09
C GLY A 181 4.50 -11.85 6.49
N HIS A 182 5.32 -11.82 7.55
CA HIS A 182 4.97 -12.28 8.89
C HIS A 182 4.42 -11.14 9.77
N MET A 183 3.12 -11.19 10.10
CA MET A 183 2.45 -10.21 10.96
C MET A 183 1.85 -10.84 12.22
N ASN A 184 2.29 -10.39 13.39
CA ASN A 184 1.71 -10.79 14.67
C ASN A 184 0.45 -9.94 14.93
N THR A 185 -0.74 -10.47 14.62
CA THR A 185 -2.01 -9.76 14.85
C THR A 185 -3.23 -10.69 14.85
N ASP A 186 -4.04 -10.54 15.89
CA ASP A 186 -5.30 -11.25 16.17
C ASP A 186 -6.41 -10.97 15.12
N ASN A 187 -6.23 -9.97 14.25
CA ASN A 187 -7.23 -9.58 13.25
C ASN A 187 -6.70 -9.83 11.83
N TYR A 188 -7.14 -10.93 11.23
CA TYR A 188 -6.69 -11.40 9.92
C TYR A 188 -6.88 -10.37 8.78
N ILE A 189 -8.00 -9.64 8.76
CA ILE A 189 -8.28 -8.59 7.75
C ILE A 189 -7.33 -7.40 7.95
N GLN A 190 -7.04 -7.04 9.20
CA GLN A 190 -6.08 -5.99 9.53
C GLN A 190 -4.65 -6.41 9.19
N GLY A 191 -4.26 -7.65 9.45
CA GLY A 191 -2.96 -8.21 9.08
C GLY A 191 -2.73 -8.17 7.57
N ASN A 192 -3.74 -8.54 6.78
CA ASN A 192 -3.66 -8.44 5.32
C ASN A 192 -3.50 -6.98 4.83
N ALA A 193 -4.23 -6.01 5.41
CA ALA A 193 -3.99 -4.59 5.11
C ALA A 193 -2.59 -4.11 5.55
N ALA A 194 -2.09 -4.62 6.68
CA ALA A 194 -0.75 -4.33 7.20
C ALA A 194 0.36 -4.86 6.27
N LEU A 195 0.22 -6.08 5.74
CA LEU A 195 1.14 -6.66 4.77
C LEU A 195 1.14 -5.90 3.44
N ALA A 196 -0.03 -5.53 2.94
CA ALA A 196 -0.12 -4.68 1.76
C ALA A 196 0.57 -3.32 1.98
N ALA A 197 0.45 -2.72 3.17
CA ALA A 197 1.18 -1.50 3.52
C ALA A 197 2.70 -1.71 3.65
N ARG A 198 3.16 -2.82 4.24
CA ARG A 198 4.59 -3.19 4.27
C ARG A 198 5.16 -3.34 2.86
N MET A 199 4.38 -3.87 1.92
CA MET A 199 4.82 -4.01 0.53
C MET A 199 5.14 -2.65 -0.13
N ILE A 200 4.32 -1.63 0.15
CA ILE A 200 4.60 -0.24 -0.27
C ILE A 200 5.95 0.23 0.29
N TYR A 201 6.19 0.03 1.59
CA TYR A 201 7.43 0.49 2.23
C TYR A 201 8.66 -0.28 1.75
N LYS A 202 8.55 -1.61 1.59
CA LYS A 202 9.60 -2.48 1.02
C LYS A 202 10.03 -2.01 -0.37
N LEU A 203 9.09 -1.84 -1.29
CA LEU A 203 9.39 -1.38 -2.65
C LEU A 203 9.96 0.05 -2.69
N GLY A 204 9.54 0.93 -1.76
CA GLY A 204 10.13 2.27 -1.62
C GLY A 204 11.59 2.23 -1.16
N ARG A 205 11.93 1.33 -0.23
CA ARG A 205 13.31 1.09 0.20
C ARG A 205 14.18 0.44 -0.87
N GLU A 206 13.62 -0.49 -1.64
CA GLU A 206 14.30 -1.21 -2.73
C GLU A 206 14.43 -0.38 -4.02
N ALA A 207 14.07 0.92 -3.99
CA ALA A 207 14.06 1.85 -5.13
C ALA A 207 13.12 1.45 -6.29
N LEU A 208 12.22 0.49 -6.07
CA LEU A 208 11.24 -0.01 -7.03
C LEU A 208 9.95 0.84 -7.04
N LEU A 209 9.64 1.54 -5.95
CA LEU A 209 8.53 2.49 -5.85
C LEU A 209 9.06 3.92 -5.66
N TRP A 210 8.65 4.82 -6.55
CA TRP A 210 8.97 6.24 -6.51
C TRP A 210 7.71 7.04 -6.14
N ASP A 211 7.88 8.07 -5.30
CA ASP A 211 6.80 8.92 -4.79
C ASP A 211 6.52 10.08 -5.77
N THR A 212 5.27 10.16 -6.21
CA THR A 212 4.76 11.21 -7.11
C THR A 212 4.09 12.37 -6.37
N GLY A 213 4.04 12.33 -5.03
CA GLY A 213 3.38 13.34 -4.21
C GLY A 213 4.32 14.41 -3.64
N SER A 214 5.60 14.08 -3.40
CA SER A 214 6.54 14.98 -2.69
C SER A 214 7.14 16.09 -3.55
N ASP A 215 7.21 15.90 -4.87
CA ASP A 215 7.72 16.90 -5.82
C ASP A 215 6.63 17.20 -6.87
N VAL A 216 6.58 18.46 -7.33
CA VAL A 216 5.70 18.94 -8.40
C VAL A 216 6.26 18.67 -9.80
N CYS A 217 7.56 18.36 -9.89
CA CYS A 217 8.29 18.23 -11.15
C CYS A 217 8.55 16.79 -11.61
N GLY A 218 8.40 15.80 -10.73
CA GLY A 218 8.66 14.40 -11.08
C GLY A 218 8.45 13.43 -9.92
N ALA A 219 8.64 12.14 -10.19
CA ALA A 219 8.67 11.13 -9.13
C ALA A 219 10.05 11.14 -8.45
N VAL A 220 10.08 11.06 -7.12
CA VAL A 220 11.30 11.07 -6.30
C VAL A 220 11.46 9.77 -5.53
N MET A 221 12.72 9.33 -5.33
CA MET A 221 13.02 8.13 -4.54
C MET A 221 12.88 8.43 -3.04
N THR A 222 11.91 7.79 -2.37
CA THR A 222 11.63 7.97 -0.94
C THR A 222 11.86 6.67 -0.15
N PRO A 223 13.12 6.37 0.23
CA PRO A 223 13.43 5.17 1.02
C PRO A 223 12.86 5.23 2.45
N ILE A 224 12.46 6.40 2.92
CA ILE A 224 11.50 6.54 4.02
C ILE A 224 10.17 6.96 3.38
N TRP A 225 9.17 6.07 3.45
CA TRP A 225 7.85 6.32 2.87
C TRP A 225 7.09 7.47 3.54
N ARG A 226 6.18 8.06 2.78
CA ARG A 226 5.19 9.04 3.25
C ARG A 226 3.81 8.41 3.29
N LYS A 227 3.30 8.14 4.47
CA LYS A 227 2.01 7.43 4.68
C LYS A 227 0.81 8.28 4.26
N ASP A 228 0.91 9.60 4.34
CA ASP A 228 -0.11 10.53 3.81
C ASP A 228 -0.28 10.47 2.29
N HIS A 229 0.73 10.00 1.56
CA HIS A 229 0.68 9.84 0.10
C HIS A 229 -0.01 8.55 -0.35
N TYR A 230 -0.49 7.73 0.58
CA TYR A 230 -1.10 6.43 0.28
C TYR A 230 -2.43 6.23 1.01
N ARG A 231 -3.49 5.95 0.24
CA ARG A 231 -4.80 5.55 0.76
C ARG A 231 -5.21 4.22 0.11
N MET A 232 -5.77 3.30 0.89
CA MET A 232 -6.11 1.94 0.47
C MET A 232 -7.62 1.71 0.48
N HIS A 233 -8.08 0.86 -0.45
CA HIS A 233 -9.48 0.45 -0.58
C HIS A 233 -9.53 -1.06 -0.84
N ILE A 234 -10.25 -1.82 0.00
CA ILE A 234 -10.45 -3.25 -0.23
C ILE A 234 -11.34 -3.46 -1.46
N MET A 235 -10.87 -4.29 -2.41
CA MET A 235 -11.58 -4.70 -3.63
C MET A 235 -12.22 -6.07 -3.46
N LYS A 236 -11.46 -7.03 -2.91
CA LYS A 236 -11.84 -8.43 -2.68
C LYS A 236 -11.40 -8.87 -1.27
N PRO A 237 -12.13 -9.80 -0.62
CA PRO A 237 -13.30 -10.51 -1.15
C PRO A 237 -14.60 -9.68 -1.11
N VAL A 238 -14.71 -8.67 -0.25
CA VAL A 238 -15.85 -7.73 -0.20
C VAL A 238 -15.37 -6.28 -0.35
N ARG A 239 -15.80 -5.62 -1.44
CA ARG A 239 -15.43 -4.23 -1.74
C ARG A 239 -15.83 -3.27 -0.61
N ASP A 240 -15.10 -2.18 -0.44
CA ASP A 240 -15.54 -1.09 0.42
C ASP A 240 -16.48 -0.07 -0.22
N GLY A 241 -17.07 0.81 0.60
CA GLY A 241 -17.55 2.11 0.11
C GLY A 241 -16.40 3.09 0.01
N THR A 242 -15.74 3.30 1.15
CA THR A 242 -14.75 4.34 1.44
C THR A 242 -13.30 3.97 1.12
N CYS A 243 -12.44 4.98 1.01
CA CYS A 243 -10.98 4.82 0.94
C CYS A 243 -10.36 5.24 2.28
N HIS A 244 -9.35 4.52 2.76
CA HIS A 244 -8.80 4.68 4.11
C HIS A 244 -7.29 4.96 4.11
N PRO A 245 -6.78 5.85 4.97
CA PRO A 245 -5.34 6.02 5.15
C PRO A 245 -4.72 4.76 5.74
N ILE A 246 -3.43 4.54 5.46
CA ILE A 246 -2.64 3.45 6.05
C ILE A 246 -2.69 3.54 7.57
N GLY A 247 -3.20 2.50 8.22
CA GLY A 247 -3.32 2.40 9.68
C GLY A 247 -4.69 2.75 10.27
N LYS A 248 -5.74 2.95 9.46
CA LYS A 248 -7.11 3.17 9.97
C LYS A 248 -7.64 1.93 10.70
N SER A 249 -8.18 2.07 11.91
CA SER A 249 -8.63 0.92 12.72
C SER A 249 -9.63 0.06 11.97
N SER A 250 -9.39 -1.26 11.94
CA SER A 250 -10.27 -2.26 11.33
C SER A 250 -11.67 -2.29 11.94
N LEU A 251 -11.88 -1.74 13.14
CA LEU A 251 -13.20 -1.56 13.76
C LEU A 251 -14.12 -0.62 12.96
N ILE A 252 -13.56 0.25 12.11
CA ILE A 252 -14.30 1.22 11.31
C ILE A 252 -14.76 0.63 9.97
N TRP A 253 -13.93 -0.24 9.36
CA TRP A 253 -14.11 -0.68 7.96
C TRP A 253 -14.08 -2.20 7.76
N GLY A 254 -13.44 -2.97 8.65
CA GLY A 254 -13.21 -4.42 8.49
C GLY A 254 -14.43 -5.32 8.73
N SER A 255 -15.58 -4.78 9.16
CA SER A 255 -16.77 -5.58 9.45
C SER A 255 -17.30 -6.29 8.20
N MET A 256 -17.49 -7.61 8.30
CA MET A 256 -17.90 -8.50 7.20
C MET A 256 -17.01 -8.46 5.94
N LYS A 257 -15.74 -8.02 6.05
CA LYS A 257 -14.83 -7.93 4.90
C LYS A 257 -14.13 -9.24 4.51
N ASN A 258 -14.15 -10.27 5.36
CA ASN A 258 -13.82 -11.66 4.99
C ASN A 258 -14.99 -12.56 5.40
N PRO A 259 -15.93 -12.89 4.49
CA PRO A 259 -17.01 -13.82 4.78
C PRO A 259 -16.50 -15.28 4.77
N PRO A 260 -17.03 -16.17 5.63
CA PRO A 260 -16.60 -17.57 5.72
C PRO A 260 -17.12 -18.47 4.57
N PHE A 261 -17.61 -17.87 3.49
CA PHE A 261 -18.09 -18.54 2.28
C PHE A 261 -17.62 -17.73 1.07
N GLU A 262 -17.26 -18.42 -0.01
CA GLU A 262 -16.79 -17.79 -1.25
C GLU A 262 -17.81 -16.75 -1.78
N ALA A 263 -17.48 -15.47 -1.65
CA ALA A 263 -18.30 -14.38 -2.16
C ALA A 263 -18.15 -14.28 -3.69
N GLY A 264 -18.85 -15.16 -4.40
CA GLY A 264 -18.91 -15.18 -5.87
C GLY A 264 -17.66 -15.73 -6.54
N GLY A 265 -17.19 -16.92 -6.13
CA GLY A 265 -16.07 -17.62 -6.78
C GLY A 265 -14.70 -16.98 -6.52
N ASN A 266 -14.54 -16.33 -5.37
CA ASN A 266 -13.26 -15.87 -4.85
C ASN A 266 -12.98 -16.64 -3.57
N ALA A 267 -11.76 -17.15 -3.41
CA ALA A 267 -11.34 -17.82 -2.18
C ALA A 267 -11.58 -16.90 -0.98
N SER A 268 -12.25 -17.44 0.05
CA SER A 268 -12.16 -16.87 1.40
C SER A 268 -10.69 -16.84 1.81
N ASP A 269 -10.32 -15.82 2.59
CA ASP A 269 -8.97 -15.57 3.09
C ASP A 269 -7.95 -14.90 2.15
N ASN A 270 -8.26 -14.72 0.85
CA ASN A 270 -7.40 -14.02 -0.12
C ASN A 270 -7.94 -12.61 -0.45
N PHE A 271 -7.08 -11.59 -0.42
CA PHE A 271 -7.48 -10.18 -0.53
C PHE A 271 -6.84 -9.46 -1.72
N ALA A 272 -7.54 -8.42 -2.20
CA ALA A 272 -6.99 -7.44 -3.13
C ALA A 272 -7.31 -6.02 -2.68
N TRP A 273 -6.31 -5.15 -2.74
CA TRP A 273 -6.30 -3.78 -2.22
C TRP A 273 -5.97 -2.80 -3.36
N MET A 274 -6.90 -1.90 -3.70
CA MET A 274 -6.60 -0.79 -4.61
C MET A 274 -5.83 0.28 -3.84
N LEU A 275 -4.65 0.65 -4.36
CA LEU A 275 -3.82 1.70 -3.81
C LEU A 275 -4.05 3.00 -4.58
N PHE A 276 -4.53 4.00 -3.84
CA PHE A 276 -4.59 5.39 -4.27
C PHE A 276 -3.31 6.09 -3.83
N ARG A 277 -2.52 6.57 -4.81
CA ARG A 277 -1.27 7.30 -4.61
C ARG A 277 -1.55 8.81 -4.75
N LYS A 278 -1.01 9.64 -3.86
CA LYS A 278 -1.01 11.10 -4.02
C LYS A 278 -0.06 11.47 -5.15
N ARG A 279 -0.55 12.33 -6.04
CA ARG A 279 0.20 12.83 -7.18
C ARG A 279 0.09 14.34 -7.23
N THR A 280 1.24 14.98 -7.41
CA THR A 280 1.38 16.42 -7.42
C THR A 280 2.01 16.82 -8.76
N CYS A 281 1.37 17.72 -9.48
CA CYS A 281 1.72 18.05 -10.86
C CYS A 281 1.85 19.54 -11.09
N CYS A 282 2.92 19.96 -11.76
CA CYS A 282 3.02 21.30 -12.33
C CYS A 282 2.27 21.37 -13.68
N VAL A 283 1.11 22.03 -13.69
CA VAL A 283 0.27 22.19 -14.89
C VAL A 283 0.40 23.63 -15.40
N GLY A 284 0.95 23.81 -16.60
CA GLY A 284 1.21 25.13 -17.16
C GLY A 284 1.81 25.10 -18.56
N TYR A 285 2.45 26.20 -18.95
CA TYR A 285 3.06 26.33 -20.27
C TYR A 285 4.55 25.97 -20.21
N SER A 286 4.99 25.18 -21.18
CA SER A 286 6.41 24.89 -21.41
C SER A 286 7.03 26.01 -22.26
N TYR A 287 8.10 26.61 -21.75
CA TYR A 287 8.92 27.60 -22.45
C TYR A 287 10.22 26.94 -22.95
N PRO A 288 10.66 27.22 -24.19
CA PRO A 288 11.83 26.61 -24.80
C PRO A 288 13.16 27.07 -24.18
#